data_AF-A0A8T6V3T2-F1
#
_entry.id   AF-A0A8T6V3T2-F1
#
_cell.length_a   1.000
_cell.length_b   1.000
_cell.length_c   1.000
_cell.angle_alpha   90.00
_cell.angle_beta   90.00
_cell.angle_gamma   90.00
#
_symmetry.space_group_name_H-M   'P 1'
#
loop_
_entity.id
_entity.type
_entity.pdbx_description
1 polymer ?
#
loop_
_entity_poly.entity_id
_entity_poly.type
_entity_poly.pdbx_seq_one_letter_code
_entity_poly.pdbx_strand_id
1 'polypeptide(L)' 'MKSVEFGVFLSPELLEYQELEKRAEKIEELGYHSLWISDHLQGIYNTPEDPRLESWTTL' A
#
# COMPACT_ATOMS: atom_id res chain seq x y z
N MET A 1 28.27 -10.36 -1.33
CA MET A 1 27.83 -8.97 -1.02
C MET A 1 26.31 -8.99 -0.91
N LYS A 2 25.71 -8.39 0.11
CA LYS A 2 24.26 -8.17 0.14
C LYS A 2 23.95 -6.96 -0.75
N SER A 3 23.09 -7.11 -1.74
CA SER A 3 22.56 -6.00 -2.55
C SER A 3 21.59 -5.17 -1.72
N VAL A 4 21.48 -3.87 -2.03
CA VAL A 4 20.43 -3.01 -1.46
C VAL A 4 19.11 -3.36 -2.14
N GLU A 5 18.06 -3.57 -1.35
CA GLU A 5 16.70 -3.86 -1.81
C GLU A 5 15.82 -2.64 -1.54
N PHE A 6 15.07 -2.20 -2.55
CA PHE A 6 14.14 -1.08 -2.42
C PHE A 6 12.72 -1.61 -2.21
N GLY A 7 12.01 -1.04 -1.22
CA GLY A 7 10.61 -1.32 -0.95
C GLY A 7 9.72 -0.09 -1.16
N VAL A 8 8.43 -0.33 -1.34
CA VAL A 8 7.40 0.72 -1.50
C VAL A 8 6.34 0.57 -0.43
N PHE A 9 5.98 1.69 0.19
CA PHE A 9 4.79 1.81 1.02
C PHE A 9 3.64 2.34 0.16
N LEU A 10 2.51 1.63 0.16
CA LEU A 10 1.26 2.10 -0.43
C LEU A 10 0.26 2.45 0.67
N SER A 11 -0.27 3.68 0.61
CA SER A 11 -1.37 4.09 1.47
C SER A 11 -2.67 3.40 1.03
N PRO A 12 -3.37 2.67 1.92
CA PRO A 12 -4.71 2.16 1.64
C PRO A 12 -5.81 3.22 1.81
N GLU A 13 -5.48 4.43 2.25
CA GLU A 13 -6.43 5.53 2.48
C GLU A 13 -6.79 6.24 1.17
N LEU A 14 -8.07 6.58 1.01
CA LEU A 14 -8.63 7.28 -0.17
C LEU A 14 -8.45 6.55 -1.52
N LEU A 15 -8.15 5.24 -1.49
CA LEU A 15 -8.05 4.40 -2.69
C LEU A 15 -9.19 3.38 -2.73
N GLU A 16 -9.76 3.21 -3.93
CA GLU A 16 -10.50 2.01 -4.27
C GLU A 16 -9.51 0.85 -4.47
N TYR A 17 -9.95 -0.38 -4.20
CA TYR A 17 -9.09 -1.56 -4.30
C TYR A 17 -8.42 -1.71 -5.68
N GLN A 18 -9.15 -1.44 -6.77
CA GLN A 18 -8.61 -1.58 -8.14
C GLN A 18 -7.46 -0.61 -8.43
N GLU A 19 -7.46 0.58 -7.82
CA GLU A 19 -6.36 1.52 -7.97
C GLU A 19 -5.13 1.07 -7.15
N LEU A 20 -5.35 0.46 -6.00
CA LEU A 20 -4.29 -0.13 -5.19
C LEU A 20 -3.64 -1.34 -5.91
N GLU A 21 -4.47 -2.24 -6.46
CA GLU A 21 -4.04 -3.40 -7.25
C GLU A 21 -3.18 -2.98 -8.45
N LYS A 22 -3.66 -2.03 -9.25
CA LYS A 22 -2.91 -1.50 -10.40
C LYS A 22 -1.55 -0.89 -10.01
N ARG A 23 -1.46 -0.26 -8.83
CA ARG A 23 -0.19 0.27 -8.31
C ARG A 23 0.73 -0.85 -7.83
N ALA A 24 0.19 -1.88 -7.19
CA ALA A 24 0.96 -3.05 -6.78
C ALA A 24 1.59 -3.75 -7.98
N GLU A 25 0.80 -4.00 -9.04
CA GLU A 25 1.31 -4.52 -10.32
C GLU A 25 2.41 -3.63 -10.88
N LYS A 26 2.22 -2.30 -10.85
CA LYS A 26 3.22 -1.37 -11.35
C LYS A 26 4.53 -1.38 -10.55
N ILE A 27 4.45 -1.56 -9.23
CA ILE A 27 5.61 -1.67 -8.34
C ILE A 27 6.42 -2.92 -8.68
N GLU A 28 5.74 -4.03 -8.97
CA GLU A 28 6.37 -5.27 -9.40
C GLU A 28 7.03 -5.14 -10.77
N GLU A 29 6.36 -4.52 -11.76
CA GLU A 29 6.95 -4.23 -13.08
C GLU A 29 8.24 -3.38 -12.99
N LEU A 30 8.32 -2.48 -11.99
CA LEU A 30 9.47 -1.62 -11.76
C LEU A 30 10.63 -2.30 -11.01
N GLY A 31 10.44 -3.55 -10.54
CA GLY A 31 11.48 -4.34 -9.89
C GLY A 31 11.74 -3.97 -8.43
N TYR A 32 10.77 -3.38 -7.74
CA TYR A 32 10.88 -3.20 -6.28
C TYR A 32 10.78 -4.55 -5.57
N HIS A 33 11.52 -4.68 -4.48
CA HIS A 33 11.65 -5.93 -3.75
C HIS A 33 10.46 -6.23 -2.83
N SER A 34 9.84 -5.19 -2.27
CA SER A 34 8.77 -5.35 -1.29
C SER A 34 7.71 -4.25 -1.40
N LEU A 35 6.50 -4.60 -1.01
CA LEU A 35 5.34 -3.72 -0.91
C LEU A 35 4.78 -3.80 0.51
N TRP A 36 4.43 -2.66 1.08
CA TRP A 36 3.95 -2.53 2.46
C TRP A 36 2.64 -1.76 2.50
N ILE A 37 1.67 -2.25 3.28
CA ILE A 37 0.39 -1.59 3.56
C ILE A 37 0.32 -1.34 5.08
N SER A 38 -0.20 -0.19 5.48
CA SER A 38 -0.38 0.15 6.91
C SER A 38 -1.67 -0.44 7.47
N ASP A 39 -1.57 -1.15 8.60
CA ASP A 39 -2.72 -1.65 9.35
C ASP A 39 -3.20 -0.63 10.39
N HIS A 40 -4.17 0.19 10.00
CA HIS A 40 -4.92 1.01 10.95
C HIS A 40 -6.41 0.81 10.73
N LEU A 41 -7.16 0.99 11.81
CA LEU A 41 -8.62 0.98 11.80
C LEU A 41 -9.22 2.31 11.32
N GLN A 42 -8.53 3.43 11.53
CA GLN A 42 -9.01 4.78 11.23
C GLN A 42 -8.11 5.48 10.21
N GLY A 43 -8.65 6.51 9.54
CA GLY A 43 -7.86 7.41 8.70
C GLY A 43 -6.75 8.10 9.51
N ILE A 44 -5.60 8.33 8.87
CA ILE A 44 -4.41 8.90 9.53
C ILE A 44 -3.93 10.22 8.91
N TYR A 45 -4.44 10.62 7.74
CA TYR A 45 -3.94 11.82 7.05
C TYR A 45 -4.83 13.06 7.23
N ASN A 46 -6.13 13.04 6.91
CA ASN A 46 -7.00 14.21 7.14
C ASN A 46 -7.91 14.04 8.35
N THR A 47 -8.81 13.04 8.33
CA THR A 47 -9.72 12.79 9.46
C THR A 47 -9.81 11.30 9.79
N PRO A 48 -10.12 10.92 11.05
CA PRO A 48 -10.28 9.51 11.43
C PRO A 48 -11.37 8.76 10.67
N GLU A 49 -12.35 9.50 10.11
CA GLU A 49 -13.48 8.98 9.33
C GLU A 49 -13.15 8.74 7.85
N ASP A 50 -11.98 9.18 7.37
CA ASP A 50 -11.59 8.99 5.98
C ASP A 50 -11.56 7.49 5.61
N PRO A 51 -12.10 7.10 4.45
CA PRO A 51 -12.18 5.71 4.05
C PRO A 51 -10.78 5.15 3.78
N ARG A 52 -10.58 3.91 4.21
CA ARG A 52 -9.36 3.14 3.97
C ARG A 52 -9.68 1.68 3.74
N LEU A 53 -8.84 1.03 2.93
CA LEU A 53 -8.87 -0.42 2.76
C LEU A 53 -8.29 -1.12 4.00
N GLU A 54 -8.91 -2.22 4.40
CA GLU A 54 -8.47 -3.05 5.52
C GLU A 54 -7.28 -3.92 5.08
N SER A 55 -6.22 -3.99 5.90
CA SER A 55 -4.92 -4.52 5.45
C SER A 55 -4.88 -6.03 5.23
N TRP A 56 -5.59 -6.81 6.04
CA TRP A 56 -5.59 -8.27 5.98
C TRP A 56 -6.43 -8.83 4.83
N THR A 57 -7.40 -8.06 4.34
CA THR A 57 -8.25 -8.42 3.19
C THR A 57 -7.79 -7.77 1.88
N THR A 58 -6.88 -6.80 1.94
CA THR A 58 -6.25 -6.20 0.76
C THR A 58 -5.11 -7.06 0.19
N LEU A 59 -4.45 -7.86 1.02
CA LEU A 59 -3.33 -8.75 0.66
C LEU A 59 -3.78 -10.18 0.36
#